data_AF-A0A101WMC2-F1
#
_entry.id   AF-A0A101WMC2-F1
#
_cell.length_a   1.000
_cell.length_b   1.000
_cell.length_c   1.000
_cell.angle_alpha   90.00
_cell.angle_beta   90.00
_cell.angle_gamma   90.00
#
_symmetry.space_group_name_H-M   'P 1'
#
loop_
_entity.id
_entity.type
_entity.pdbx_description
1 polymer ?
#
loop_
_entity_poly.entity_id
_entity_poly.type
_entity_poly.pdbx_seq_one_letter_code
_entity_poly.pdbx_strand_id
1 'polypeptide(L)'
;MHQYWFFIGSFPIRAYGTLFALAFILGIGITLYFAKVEGRSEYLEPIMDLAPILLISGLLGARVWQVFFFDWAFYRQNPGEIIAIWHGGLSIQGGVVGALLVGGIYVMIKKLPFWELADLAAPGLILAQAIGRDANLMNGDAFGGPTGGDYGILYPVGTIARDTFGNQPLWPAEVWEGQVDVIIFALLVILKLKKWPSGMIFLMYMVLYNLARFFLESLRGDSPRFLFHWSAAQWSSMVAVGIALLLLGWRIWKNREREVV
;
A
#
# COMPACT_ATOMS: atom_id res chain seq x y z
N MET A 1 17.61 9.87 -9.71
CA MET A 1 16.56 9.90 -8.66
C MET A 1 16.62 11.25 -7.99
N HIS A 2 15.47 11.93 -7.85
CA HIS A 2 15.40 13.25 -7.23
C HIS A 2 14.61 13.13 -5.92
N GLN A 3 15.31 13.12 -4.78
CA GLN A 3 14.66 13.08 -3.46
C GLN A 3 13.89 14.38 -3.17
N TYR A 4 14.32 15.48 -3.79
CA TYR A 4 13.77 16.83 -3.62
C TYR A 4 13.42 17.39 -4.99
N TRP A 5 12.23 17.98 -5.10
CA TRP A 5 11.87 18.76 -6.29
C TRP A 5 12.57 20.11 -6.28
N PHE A 6 12.46 20.82 -5.17
CA PHE A 6 13.06 22.13 -4.95
C PHE A 6 12.98 22.48 -3.45
N PHE A 7 13.54 23.63 -3.08
CA PHE A 7 13.53 24.16 -1.72
C PHE A 7 12.76 25.48 -1.69
N ILE A 8 11.94 25.68 -0.67
CA ILE A 8 11.33 26.98 -0.36
C ILE A 8 12.08 27.52 0.87
N GLY A 9 13.07 28.39 0.62
CA GLY A 9 14.03 28.77 1.68
C GLY A 9 14.84 27.54 2.13
N SER A 10 14.82 27.24 3.43
CA SER A 10 15.43 26.03 4.00
C SER A 10 14.50 24.81 3.99
N PHE A 11 13.24 24.96 3.58
CA PHE A 11 12.25 23.88 3.63
C PHE A 11 12.32 23.01 2.36
N PRO A 12 12.61 21.70 2.47
CA PRO A 12 12.69 20.80 1.33
C PRO A 12 11.30 20.35 0.86
N ILE A 13 10.99 20.55 -0.43
CA ILE A 13 9.83 19.90 -1.07
C ILE A 13 10.25 18.53 -1.58
N ARG A 14 9.90 17.49 -0.81
CA ARG A 14 10.29 16.11 -1.10
C ARG A 14 9.44 15.49 -2.21
N ALA A 15 10.09 14.77 -3.12
CA ALA A 15 9.41 14.00 -4.15
C ALA A 15 8.53 12.90 -3.56
N TYR A 16 8.97 12.29 -2.45
CA TYR A 16 8.22 11.26 -1.75
C TYR A 16 6.82 11.73 -1.34
N GLY A 17 6.72 12.83 -0.58
CA GLY A 17 5.43 13.32 -0.07
C GLY A 17 4.46 13.78 -1.17
N THR A 18 4.99 14.39 -2.22
CA THR A 18 4.18 14.85 -3.36
C THR A 18 3.65 13.68 -4.20
N LEU A 19 4.45 12.63 -4.41
CA LEU A 19 4.00 11.42 -5.09
C LEU A 19 2.99 10.63 -4.25
N PHE A 20 3.14 10.59 -2.92
CA PHE A 20 2.12 10.02 -2.02
C PHE A 20 0.80 10.80 -2.06
N ALA A 21 0.87 12.14 -2.09
CA ALA A 21 -0.33 12.97 -2.25
C ALA A 21 -1.02 12.71 -3.59
N LEU A 22 -0.24 12.58 -4.68
CA LEU A 22 -0.75 12.22 -5.99
C LEU A 22 -1.39 10.82 -5.99
N ALA A 23 -0.73 9.83 -5.39
CA ALA A 23 -1.24 8.47 -5.24
C ALA A 23 -2.60 8.46 -4.51
N PHE A 24 -2.71 9.22 -3.42
CA PHE A 24 -3.95 9.34 -2.66
C PHE A 24 -5.07 9.99 -3.49
N ILE A 25 -4.80 11.12 -4.14
CA ILE A 25 -5.78 11.83 -4.97
C ILE A 25 -6.26 10.95 -6.14
N LEU A 26 -5.33 10.31 -6.85
CA LEU A 26 -5.68 9.44 -7.98
C LEU A 26 -6.38 8.16 -7.54
N GLY A 27 -5.97 7.56 -6.42
CA GLY A 27 -6.65 6.39 -5.86
C GLY A 27 -8.11 6.67 -5.51
N ILE A 28 -8.38 7.82 -4.88
CA ILE A 28 -9.74 8.28 -4.61
C ILE A 28 -10.48 8.60 -5.92
N GLY A 29 -9.84 9.33 -6.83
CA GLY A 29 -10.41 9.69 -8.13
C GLY A 29 -10.88 8.48 -8.92
N ILE A 30 -10.07 7.41 -8.97
CA ILE A 30 -10.45 6.14 -9.61
C ILE A 30 -11.61 5.46 -8.88
N THR A 31 -11.59 5.46 -7.54
CA THR A 31 -12.67 4.88 -6.73
C THR A 31 -14.00 5.58 -7.00
N LEU A 32 -14.00 6.92 -7.03
CA LEU A 32 -15.18 7.74 -7.35
C LEU A 32 -15.62 7.57 -8.81
N TYR A 33 -14.66 7.46 -9.74
CA TYR A 33 -14.94 7.17 -11.13
C TYR A 33 -15.73 5.86 -11.26
N PHE A 34 -15.25 4.77 -10.65
CA PHE A 34 -15.96 3.49 -10.66
C PHE A 34 -17.31 3.54 -9.99
N ALA A 35 -17.44 4.26 -8.86
CA ALA A 35 -18.73 4.46 -8.22
C ALA A 35 -19.73 5.13 -9.18
N LYS A 36 -19.28 6.13 -9.95
CA LYS A 36 -20.14 6.83 -10.92
C LYS A 36 -20.50 5.97 -12.13
N VAL A 37 -19.52 5.31 -12.77
CA VAL A 37 -19.79 4.52 -14.00
C VAL A 37 -20.55 3.22 -13.74
N GLU A 38 -20.48 2.69 -12.52
CA GLU A 38 -21.28 1.54 -12.10
C GLU A 38 -22.69 1.93 -11.60
N GLY A 39 -23.05 3.23 -11.62
CA GLY A 39 -24.35 3.72 -11.17
C GLY A 39 -24.54 3.67 -9.65
N ARG A 40 -23.43 3.66 -8.89
CA ARG A 40 -23.37 3.58 -7.43
C ARG A 40 -23.10 4.96 -6.80
N SER A 41 -23.84 5.98 -7.25
CA SER A 41 -23.63 7.36 -6.84
C SER A 41 -23.81 7.59 -5.33
N GLU A 42 -24.54 6.70 -4.65
CA GLU A 42 -24.73 6.67 -3.21
C GLU A 42 -23.42 6.47 -2.42
N TYR A 43 -22.33 6.01 -3.06
CA TYR A 43 -21.03 5.86 -2.41
C TYR A 43 -20.14 7.10 -2.52
N LEU A 44 -20.49 8.09 -3.36
CA LEU A 44 -19.62 9.24 -3.62
C LEU A 44 -19.34 10.05 -2.34
N GLU A 45 -20.37 10.41 -1.60
CA GLU A 45 -20.25 11.13 -0.33
C GLU A 45 -19.55 10.27 0.74
N PRO A 46 -19.95 9.01 1.00
CA PRO A 46 -19.21 8.13 1.91
C PRO A 46 -17.71 7.97 1.59
N ILE A 47 -17.33 7.87 0.31
CA ILE A 47 -15.92 7.78 -0.10
C ILE A 47 -15.18 9.09 0.21
N MET A 48 -15.79 10.24 -0.11
CA MET A 48 -15.21 11.55 0.14
C MET A 48 -15.07 11.88 1.63
N ASP A 49 -15.99 11.40 2.46
CA ASP A 49 -15.90 11.47 3.92
C ASP A 49 -14.79 10.54 4.46
N LEU A 50 -14.78 9.29 3.99
CA LEU A 50 -13.90 8.25 4.51
C LEU A 50 -12.43 8.48 4.15
N ALA A 51 -12.15 8.96 2.94
CA ALA A 51 -10.79 9.18 2.46
C ALA A 51 -9.90 10.03 3.40
N PRO A 52 -10.26 11.27 3.78
CA PRO A 52 -9.46 12.07 4.70
C PRO A 52 -9.38 11.44 6.10
N ILE A 53 -10.44 10.76 6.54
CA ILE A 53 -10.43 10.00 7.80
C ILE A 53 -9.36 8.91 7.76
N LEU A 54 -9.27 8.13 6.67
CA LEU A 54 -8.24 7.10 6.49
C LEU A 54 -6.83 7.70 6.42
N LEU A 55 -6.65 8.83 5.74
CA LEU A 55 -5.35 9.51 5.67
C LEU A 55 -4.88 9.95 7.05
N ILE A 56 -5.74 10.62 7.81
CA ILE A 56 -5.42 11.14 9.14
C ILE A 56 -5.21 9.99 10.13
N SER A 57 -6.13 9.02 10.17
CA SER A 57 -6.01 7.87 11.07
C SER A 57 -4.82 6.98 10.74
N GLY A 58 -4.48 6.82 9.46
CA GLY A 58 -3.26 6.15 9.03
C GLY A 58 -2.00 6.90 9.47
N LEU A 59 -1.94 8.21 9.29
CA LEU A 59 -0.80 9.01 9.72
C LEU A 59 -0.61 8.95 11.25
N LEU A 60 -1.70 9.10 12.01
CA LEU A 60 -1.69 9.01 13.47
C LEU A 60 -1.32 7.60 13.93
N GLY A 61 -1.91 6.57 13.34
CA GLY A 61 -1.58 5.18 13.63
C GLY A 61 -0.12 4.86 13.37
N ALA A 62 0.43 5.33 12.24
CA ALA A 62 1.83 5.17 11.89
C ALA A 62 2.76 5.83 12.91
N ARG A 63 2.38 7.02 13.39
CA ARG A 63 3.15 7.74 14.41
C ARG A 63 3.10 7.06 15.77
N VAL A 64 1.90 6.72 16.24
CA VAL A 64 1.69 6.00 17.50
C VAL A 64 2.50 4.69 17.50
N TRP A 65 2.47 3.96 16.39
CA TRP A 65 3.22 2.71 16.30
C TRP A 65 4.74 2.93 16.36
N GLN A 66 5.28 3.91 15.65
CA GLN A 66 6.70 4.24 15.74
C GLN A 66 7.10 4.60 17.18
N VAL A 67 6.32 5.48 17.81
CA VAL A 67 6.65 6.02 19.12
C VAL A 67 6.60 4.97 20.22
N PHE A 68 5.54 4.17 20.26
CA PHE A 68 5.31 3.27 21.39
C PHE A 68 5.83 1.85 21.18
N PHE A 69 5.93 1.37 19.93
CA PHE A 69 6.30 -0.02 19.65
C PHE A 69 7.71 -0.18 19.11
N PHE A 70 8.24 0.80 18.37
CA PHE A 70 9.60 0.71 17.82
C PHE A 70 10.64 1.46 18.66
N ASP A 71 10.37 2.72 19.04
CA ASP A 71 11.42 3.61 19.56
C ASP A 71 11.07 4.30 20.88
N TRP A 72 10.26 3.66 21.75
CA TRP A 72 9.83 4.27 23.02
C TRP A 72 10.99 4.79 23.88
N ALA A 73 12.12 4.09 23.88
CA ALA A 73 13.32 4.50 24.62
C ALA A 73 13.88 5.86 24.17
N PHE A 74 13.76 6.21 22.89
CA PHE A 74 14.15 7.50 22.34
C PHE A 74 13.09 8.57 22.66
N TYR A 75 11.81 8.28 22.40
CA TYR A 75 10.73 9.27 22.56
C TYR A 75 10.45 9.64 24.01
N ARG A 76 10.65 8.73 24.97
CA ARG A 76 10.52 9.08 26.40
C ARG A 76 11.56 10.10 26.87
N GLN A 77 12.69 10.19 26.18
CA GLN A 77 13.75 11.18 26.46
C GLN A 77 13.53 12.47 25.67
N ASN A 78 12.79 12.39 24.56
CA ASN A 78 12.52 13.49 23.64
C ASN A 78 11.00 13.63 23.40
N PRO A 79 10.19 14.01 24.41
CA PRO A 79 8.73 14.01 24.29
C PRO A 79 8.21 14.98 23.21
N GLY A 80 8.93 16.07 22.94
CA GLY A 80 8.63 16.99 21.84
C GLY A 80 8.70 16.34 20.45
N GLU A 81 9.53 15.30 20.30
CA GLU A 81 9.62 14.55 19.06
C GLU A 81 8.36 13.74 18.80
N ILE A 82 7.53 13.38 19.79
CA ILE A 82 6.33 12.55 19.57
C ILE A 82 5.39 13.14 18.52
N ILE A 83 5.23 14.47 18.50
CA ILE A 83 4.36 15.18 17.54
C ILE A 83 5.08 15.61 16.26
N ALA A 84 6.42 15.56 16.23
CA ALA A 84 7.26 16.05 15.15
C ALA A 84 7.29 15.09 13.96
N ILE A 85 6.13 14.86 13.34
CA ILE A 85 5.99 13.96 12.16
C ILE A 85 6.82 14.44 10.96
N TRP A 86 7.17 15.73 10.90
CA TRP A 86 8.01 16.30 9.85
C TRP A 86 9.49 15.90 9.97
N HIS A 87 9.93 15.37 11.12
CA HIS A 87 11.23 14.72 11.27
C HIS A 87 11.23 13.26 10.78
N GLY A 88 10.10 12.75 10.29
CA GLY A 88 9.93 11.35 9.86
C GLY A 88 9.54 10.45 11.03
N GLY A 89 9.83 9.15 10.93
CA GLY A 89 9.46 8.16 11.96
C GLY A 89 7.99 7.75 11.89
N LEU A 90 7.59 7.16 10.76
CA LEU A 90 6.24 6.64 10.54
C LEU A 90 6.33 5.15 10.23
N SER A 91 5.67 4.33 11.04
CA SER A 91 5.60 2.89 10.84
C SER A 91 4.44 2.53 9.91
N ILE A 92 4.72 1.79 8.84
CA ILE A 92 3.68 1.32 7.92
C ILE A 92 2.67 0.39 8.62
N GLN A 93 3.13 -0.43 9.57
CA GLN A 93 2.27 -1.33 10.35
C GLN A 93 1.23 -0.52 11.12
N GLY A 94 1.68 0.57 11.77
CA GLY A 94 0.79 1.48 12.46
C GLY A 94 -0.19 2.18 11.53
N GLY A 95 0.26 2.57 10.34
CA GLY A 95 -0.60 3.23 9.38
C GLY A 95 -1.72 2.32 8.87
N VAL A 96 -1.39 1.07 8.54
CA VAL A 96 -2.36 0.07 8.12
C VAL A 96 -3.36 -0.22 9.24
N VAL A 97 -2.88 -0.45 10.47
CA VAL A 97 -3.76 -0.74 11.62
C VAL A 97 -4.68 0.45 11.94
N GLY A 98 -4.13 1.67 11.97
CA GLY A 98 -4.91 2.89 12.24
C GLY A 98 -6.00 3.12 11.21
N ALA A 99 -5.65 3.03 9.92
CA ALA A 99 -6.60 3.19 8.83
C ALA A 99 -7.69 2.10 8.83
N LEU A 100 -7.32 0.82 9.02
CA LEU A 100 -8.29 -0.28 9.06
C LEU A 100 -9.23 -0.19 10.26
N LEU A 101 -8.72 0.19 11.43
CA LEU A 101 -9.53 0.33 12.64
C LEU A 101 -10.58 1.42 12.47
N VAL A 102 -10.15 2.63 12.12
CA VAL A 102 -11.05 3.79 12.00
C VAL A 102 -11.96 3.64 10.78
N GLY A 103 -11.44 3.14 9.66
CA GLY A 103 -12.23 2.84 8.48
C GLY A 103 -13.30 1.78 8.73
N GLY A 104 -12.95 0.71 9.46
CA GLY A 104 -13.90 -0.31 9.89
C GLY A 104 -15.00 0.28 10.76
N ILE A 105 -14.64 1.12 11.74
CA ILE A 105 -15.61 1.84 12.59
C ILE A 105 -16.54 2.71 11.75
N TYR A 106 -16.01 3.47 10.79
CA TYR A 106 -16.81 4.32 9.91
C TYR A 106 -17.81 3.49 9.09
N VAL A 107 -17.35 2.41 8.44
CA VAL A 107 -18.18 1.50 7.66
C VAL A 107 -19.30 0.89 8.51
N MET A 108 -19.01 0.50 9.75
CA MET A 108 -19.99 -0.04 10.69
C MET A 108 -21.04 1.01 11.09
N ILE A 109 -20.61 2.24 11.46
CA ILE A 109 -21.50 3.33 11.87
C ILE A 109 -22.43 3.73 10.71
N LYS A 110 -21.88 3.87 9.51
CA LYS A 110 -22.61 4.25 8.30
C LYS A 110 -23.38 3.08 7.65
N LYS A 111 -23.25 1.86 8.20
CA LYS A 111 -23.88 0.63 7.70
C LYS A 111 -23.62 0.37 6.21
N LEU A 112 -22.42 0.73 5.74
CA LEU A 112 -22.05 0.57 4.33
C LEU A 112 -21.75 -0.91 4.04
N PRO A 113 -22.20 -1.46 2.91
CA PRO A 113 -21.83 -2.81 2.53
C PRO A 113 -20.35 -2.86 2.14
N PHE A 114 -19.53 -3.29 3.10
CA PHE A 114 -18.06 -3.33 3.02
C PHE A 114 -17.53 -3.87 1.68
N TRP A 115 -18.11 -4.97 1.19
CA TRP A 115 -17.63 -5.66 0.00
C TRP A 115 -17.84 -4.88 -1.30
N GLU A 116 -18.89 -4.08 -1.37
CA GLU A 116 -19.15 -3.22 -2.51
C GLU A 116 -18.20 -2.02 -2.51
N LEU A 117 -18.00 -1.42 -1.32
CA LEU A 117 -17.02 -0.35 -1.14
C LEU A 117 -15.59 -0.84 -1.45
N ALA A 118 -15.23 -2.04 -1.01
CA ALA A 118 -13.92 -2.63 -1.25
C ALA A 118 -13.70 -2.94 -2.74
N ASP A 119 -14.71 -3.45 -3.45
CA ASP A 119 -14.64 -3.69 -4.91
C ASP A 119 -14.53 -2.41 -5.73
N LEU A 120 -15.13 -1.32 -5.25
CA LEU A 120 -14.97 0.01 -5.84
C LEU A 120 -13.56 0.57 -5.60
N ALA A 121 -13.03 0.38 -4.40
CA ALA A 121 -11.73 0.91 -4.00
C ALA A 121 -10.54 0.12 -4.58
N ALA A 122 -10.69 -1.19 -4.84
CA ALA A 122 -9.56 -2.05 -5.22
C ALA A 122 -8.72 -1.54 -6.40
N PRO A 123 -9.29 -1.08 -7.54
CA PRO A 123 -8.49 -0.50 -8.62
C PRO A 123 -7.76 0.79 -8.20
N GLY A 124 -8.41 1.64 -7.40
CA GLY A 124 -7.80 2.86 -6.87
C GLY A 124 -6.64 2.57 -5.92
N LEU A 125 -6.78 1.55 -5.06
CA LEU A 125 -5.75 1.12 -4.11
C LEU A 125 -4.49 0.64 -4.83
N ILE A 126 -4.62 -0.27 -5.80
CA ILE A 126 -3.44 -0.81 -6.50
C ILE A 126 -2.76 0.25 -7.37
N LEU A 127 -3.52 1.19 -7.95
CA LEU A 127 -2.92 2.32 -8.67
C LEU A 127 -2.15 3.24 -7.71
N ALA A 128 -2.72 3.53 -6.53
CA ALA A 128 -2.04 4.31 -5.51
C ALA A 128 -0.77 3.61 -5.01
N GLN A 129 -0.77 2.28 -4.90
CA GLN A 129 0.42 1.50 -4.57
C GLN A 129 1.50 1.64 -5.65
N ALA A 130 1.13 1.51 -6.93
CA ALA A 130 2.07 1.69 -8.04
C ALA A 130 2.78 3.06 -7.99
N ILE A 131 2.01 4.14 -7.80
CA ILE A 131 2.56 5.51 -7.71
C ILE A 131 3.38 5.67 -6.42
N GLY A 132 2.99 5.00 -5.33
CA GLY A 132 3.78 4.91 -4.11
C GLY A 132 5.15 4.27 -4.34
N ARG A 133 5.27 3.34 -5.30
CA ARG A 133 6.56 2.75 -5.68
C ARG A 133 7.45 3.72 -6.45
N ASP A 134 6.88 4.64 -7.23
CA ASP A 134 7.65 5.75 -7.80
C ASP A 134 8.20 6.67 -6.70
N ALA A 135 7.43 6.89 -5.63
CA ALA A 135 7.90 7.64 -4.46
C ALA A 135 9.09 6.93 -3.80
N ASN A 136 9.01 5.60 -3.65
CA ASN A 136 10.11 4.79 -3.11
C ASN A 136 11.38 4.91 -3.96
N LEU A 137 11.25 4.78 -5.28
CA LEU A 137 12.36 4.92 -6.22
C LEU A 137 13.02 6.31 -6.11
N MET A 138 12.23 7.38 -6.02
CA MET A 138 12.77 8.74 -5.87
C MET A 138 13.49 8.94 -4.54
N ASN A 139 13.03 8.29 -3.47
CA ASN A 139 13.65 8.34 -2.14
C ASN A 139 14.90 7.45 -2.04
N GLY A 140 15.00 6.45 -2.92
CA GLY A 140 16.02 5.39 -2.85
C GLY A 140 15.81 4.49 -1.65
N ASP A 141 14.55 4.19 -1.34
CA ASP A 141 14.13 3.21 -0.35
C ASP A 141 13.40 2.06 -1.03
N ALA A 142 13.08 1.03 -0.25
CA ALA A 142 12.43 -0.17 -0.75
C ALA A 142 13.13 -0.79 -1.99
N PHE A 143 14.46 -0.77 -2.01
CA PHE A 143 15.32 -1.37 -3.03
C PHE A 143 15.49 -2.88 -2.83
N GLY A 144 15.99 -3.57 -3.85
CA GLY A 144 16.41 -4.97 -3.75
C GLY A 144 17.83 -5.16 -3.22
N GLY A 145 18.25 -6.40 -3.03
CA GLY A 145 19.64 -6.72 -2.67
C GLY A 145 20.63 -6.53 -3.83
N PRO A 146 21.95 -6.63 -3.57
CA PRO A 146 22.96 -6.61 -4.62
C PRO A 146 22.74 -7.69 -5.66
N THR A 147 22.92 -7.37 -6.94
CA THR A 147 22.76 -8.33 -8.05
C THR A 147 23.94 -9.28 -8.19
N GLY A 148 25.11 -8.90 -7.66
CA GLY A 148 26.36 -9.66 -7.80
C GLY A 148 27.07 -9.47 -9.15
N GLY A 149 26.59 -8.56 -10.01
CA GLY A 149 27.21 -8.23 -11.30
C GLY A 149 27.03 -6.75 -11.67
N ASP A 150 27.36 -6.40 -12.92
CA ASP A 150 27.38 -5.01 -13.41
C ASP A 150 26.02 -4.52 -13.95
N TYR A 151 24.92 -5.15 -13.53
CA TYR A 151 23.56 -4.80 -13.94
C TYR A 151 22.68 -4.52 -12.72
N GLY A 152 21.70 -3.63 -12.89
CA GLY A 152 20.82 -3.17 -11.81
C GLY A 152 20.82 -1.65 -11.71
N ILE A 153 20.20 -1.13 -10.64
CA ILE A 153 20.19 0.32 -10.36
C ILE A 153 21.34 0.64 -9.41
N LEU A 154 22.15 1.63 -9.80
CA LEU A 154 23.11 2.29 -8.91
C LEU A 154 22.45 3.50 -8.27
N TYR A 155 22.19 3.40 -6.97
CA TYR A 155 21.51 4.47 -6.24
C TYR A 155 22.49 5.62 -5.93
N PRO A 156 22.05 6.89 -6.03
CA PRO A 156 22.88 8.06 -5.73
C PRO A 156 23.30 8.16 -4.27
N VAL A 157 24.37 8.93 -4.01
CA VAL A 157 24.81 9.30 -2.66
C VAL A 157 23.70 10.06 -1.91
N GLY A 158 23.48 9.72 -0.64
CA GLY A 158 22.41 10.29 0.20
C GLY A 158 21.08 9.54 0.17
N THR A 159 21.02 8.40 -0.53
CA THR A 159 19.87 7.48 -0.49
C THR A 159 20.08 6.36 0.53
N ILE A 160 18.98 5.82 1.07
CA ILE A 160 19.03 4.69 2.02
C ILE A 160 19.71 3.47 1.36
N ALA A 161 19.42 3.23 0.08
CA ALA A 161 20.08 2.20 -0.73
C ALA A 161 21.60 2.33 -0.73
N ARG A 162 22.10 3.55 -0.98
CA ARG A 162 23.53 3.83 -0.98
C ARG A 162 24.15 3.61 0.39
N ASP A 163 23.49 4.08 1.44
CA ASP A 163 24.01 3.97 2.80
C ASP A 163 24.04 2.50 3.28
N THR A 164 23.13 1.67 2.76
CA THR A 164 23.02 0.25 3.12
C THR A 164 24.01 -0.65 2.38
N PHE A 165 24.15 -0.48 1.05
CA PHE A 165 24.92 -1.41 0.20
C PHE A 165 26.10 -0.77 -0.55
N GLY A 166 26.33 0.53 -0.39
CA GLY A 166 27.43 1.24 -1.04
C GLY A 166 27.25 1.35 -2.57
N ASN A 167 28.38 1.31 -3.29
CA ASN A 167 28.41 1.47 -4.75
C ASN A 167 28.16 0.16 -5.51
N GLN A 168 27.08 -0.54 -5.21
CA GLN A 168 26.74 -1.81 -5.84
C GLN A 168 25.45 -1.70 -6.66
N PRO A 169 25.38 -2.34 -7.84
CA PRO A 169 24.12 -2.46 -8.57
C PRO A 169 23.11 -3.32 -7.78
N LEU A 170 21.91 -2.78 -7.57
CA LEU A 170 20.84 -3.45 -6.83
C LEU A 170 19.70 -3.86 -7.76
N TRP A 171 18.97 -4.91 -7.36
CA TRP A 171 17.72 -5.27 -8.03
C TRP A 171 16.70 -4.12 -7.89
N PRO A 172 16.07 -3.67 -8.99
CA PRO A 172 15.09 -2.58 -8.97
C PRO A 172 13.71 -3.06 -8.48
N ALA A 173 13.67 -3.60 -7.26
CA ALA A 173 12.52 -4.32 -6.74
C ALA A 173 11.27 -3.44 -6.62
N GLU A 174 11.41 -2.18 -6.23
CA GLU A 174 10.32 -1.20 -6.19
C GLU A 174 9.77 -0.88 -7.59
N VAL A 175 10.64 -0.79 -8.59
CA VAL A 175 10.23 -0.52 -9.98
C VAL A 175 9.42 -1.70 -10.51
N TRP A 176 9.90 -2.92 -10.26
CA TRP A 176 9.19 -4.13 -10.67
C TRP A 176 7.88 -4.30 -9.91
N GLU A 177 7.83 -3.95 -8.62
CA GLU A 177 6.58 -3.93 -7.87
C GLU A 177 5.59 -2.94 -8.48
N GLY A 178 6.02 -1.70 -8.76
CA GLY A 178 5.15 -0.70 -9.40
C GLY A 178 4.64 -1.14 -10.78
N GLN A 179 5.48 -1.78 -11.60
CA GLN A 179 5.07 -2.32 -12.89
C GLN A 179 4.04 -3.45 -12.75
N VAL A 180 4.23 -4.35 -11.79
CA VAL A 180 3.26 -5.42 -11.50
C VAL A 180 1.96 -4.83 -10.96
N ASP A 181 2.02 -3.81 -10.12
CA ASP A 181 0.84 -3.12 -9.61
C ASP A 181 0.04 -2.47 -10.75
N VAL A 182 0.69 -1.88 -11.76
CA VAL A 182 0.03 -1.37 -12.98
C VAL A 182 -0.62 -2.50 -13.80
N ILE A 183 0.04 -3.66 -13.91
CA ILE A 183 -0.53 -4.83 -14.59
C ILE A 183 -1.77 -5.33 -13.84
N ILE A 184 -1.71 -5.41 -12.51
CA ILE A 184 -2.84 -5.80 -11.67
C ILE A 184 -3.97 -4.77 -11.81
N PHE A 185 -3.67 -3.48 -11.79
CA PHE A 185 -4.64 -2.42 -12.06
C PHE A 185 -5.38 -2.66 -13.38
N ALA A 186 -4.65 -2.83 -14.49
CA ALA A 186 -5.24 -3.08 -15.80
C ALA A 186 -6.11 -4.34 -15.80
N LEU A 187 -5.66 -5.41 -15.15
CA LEU A 187 -6.43 -6.65 -15.00
C LEU A 187 -7.72 -6.43 -14.21
N LEU A 188 -7.70 -5.70 -13.10
CA LEU A 188 -8.91 -5.38 -12.33
C LEU A 188 -9.88 -4.52 -13.14
N VAL A 189 -9.40 -3.54 -13.90
CA VAL A 189 -10.24 -2.74 -14.80
C VAL A 189 -10.93 -3.63 -15.84
N ILE A 190 -10.18 -4.54 -16.48
CA ILE A 190 -10.73 -5.51 -17.44
C ILE A 190 -11.77 -6.42 -16.76
N LEU A 191 -11.49 -6.88 -15.54
CA LEU A 191 -12.42 -7.74 -14.79
C LEU A 191 -13.73 -7.00 -14.47
N LYS A 192 -13.68 -5.69 -14.19
CA LYS A 192 -14.87 -4.86 -13.94
C LYS A 192 -15.73 -4.62 -15.17
N LEU A 193 -15.28 -4.98 -16.38
CA LEU A 193 -16.13 -5.02 -17.58
C LEU A 193 -17.22 -6.11 -17.50
N LYS A 194 -17.05 -7.09 -16.60
CA LYS A 194 -18.04 -8.12 -16.30
C LYS A 194 -18.73 -7.82 -14.96
N LYS A 195 -19.97 -8.27 -14.82
CA LYS A 195 -20.66 -8.24 -13.53
C LYS A 195 -20.12 -9.37 -12.64
N TRP A 196 -19.60 -8.99 -11.48
CA TRP A 196 -19.18 -9.91 -10.45
C TRP A 196 -20.04 -9.75 -9.21
N PRO A 197 -20.25 -10.83 -8.44
CA PRO A 197 -20.75 -10.70 -7.09
C PRO A 197 -19.85 -9.79 -6.24
N SER A 198 -20.44 -9.13 -5.24
CA SER A 198 -19.67 -8.24 -4.37
C SER A 198 -18.50 -8.95 -3.70
N GLY A 199 -17.43 -8.22 -3.43
CA GLY A 199 -16.18 -8.69 -2.83
C GLY A 199 -15.25 -9.46 -3.75
N MET A 200 -15.67 -9.84 -4.96
CA MET A 200 -14.82 -10.65 -5.84
C MET A 200 -13.63 -9.87 -6.36
N ILE A 201 -13.82 -8.60 -6.73
CA ILE A 201 -12.75 -7.75 -7.32
C ILE A 201 -11.69 -7.45 -6.27
N PHE A 202 -12.11 -7.09 -5.06
CA PHE A 202 -11.19 -6.85 -3.94
C PHE A 202 -10.43 -8.11 -3.55
N LEU A 203 -11.09 -9.26 -3.48
CA LEU A 203 -10.41 -10.50 -3.13
C LEU A 203 -9.44 -10.97 -4.23
N MET A 204 -9.77 -10.78 -5.52
CA MET A 204 -8.83 -11.03 -6.61
C MET A 204 -7.61 -10.11 -6.53
N TYR A 205 -7.81 -8.81 -6.25
CA TYR A 205 -6.73 -7.87 -5.94
C TYR A 205 -5.83 -8.40 -4.82
N MET A 206 -6.43 -8.82 -3.69
CA MET A 206 -5.71 -9.37 -2.54
C MET A 206 -4.86 -10.58 -2.93
N VAL A 207 -5.39 -11.52 -3.72
CA VAL A 207 -4.64 -12.69 -4.18
C VAL A 207 -3.49 -12.27 -5.10
N LEU A 208 -3.79 -11.48 -6.14
CA LEU A 208 -2.81 -11.09 -7.16
C LEU A 208 -1.64 -10.29 -6.57
N TYR A 209 -1.94 -9.27 -5.77
CA TYR A 209 -0.91 -8.43 -5.15
C TYR A 209 -0.06 -9.22 -4.16
N ASN A 210 -0.66 -10.03 -3.29
CA ASN A 210 0.12 -10.77 -2.30
C ASN A 210 0.96 -11.90 -2.92
N LEU A 211 0.52 -12.51 -4.02
CA LEU A 211 1.36 -13.43 -4.79
C LEU A 211 2.55 -12.69 -5.40
N ALA A 212 2.33 -11.55 -6.06
CA ALA A 212 3.41 -10.73 -6.61
C ALA A 212 4.40 -10.30 -5.52
N ARG A 213 3.89 -9.79 -4.39
CA ARG A 213 4.68 -9.35 -3.24
C ARG A 213 5.53 -10.48 -2.68
N PHE A 214 4.99 -11.69 -2.56
CA PHE A 214 5.73 -12.86 -2.08
C PHE A 214 6.98 -13.17 -2.93
N PHE A 215 6.84 -13.14 -4.25
CA PHE A 215 7.98 -13.40 -5.15
C PHE A 215 8.98 -12.25 -5.15
N LEU A 216 8.52 -10.99 -5.24
CA LEU A 216 9.37 -9.81 -5.23
C LEU A 216 10.16 -9.66 -3.92
N GLU A 217 9.59 -10.09 -2.79
CA GLU A 217 10.27 -10.10 -1.50
C GLU A 217 11.50 -11.02 -1.45
N SER A 218 11.58 -12.00 -2.36
CA SER A 218 12.77 -12.84 -2.51
C SER A 218 13.97 -12.06 -3.06
N LEU A 219 13.71 -10.93 -3.75
CA LEU A 219 14.75 -10.04 -4.28
C LEU A 219 15.23 -9.02 -3.24
N ARG A 220 14.56 -8.91 -2.08
CA ARG A 220 14.94 -7.99 -1.01
C ARG A 220 16.13 -8.53 -0.21
N GLY A 221 17.13 -7.68 -0.01
CA GLY A 221 18.35 -8.01 0.73
C GLY A 221 18.39 -7.53 2.18
N ASP A 222 17.42 -6.71 2.59
CA ASP A 222 17.40 -5.98 3.86
C ASP A 222 16.48 -6.60 4.92
N SER A 223 15.66 -7.57 4.54
CA SER A 223 14.59 -8.09 5.40
C SER A 223 15.03 -9.32 6.21
N PRO A 224 14.75 -9.36 7.53
CA PRO A 224 15.03 -10.53 8.37
C PRO A 224 14.35 -11.80 7.84
N ARG A 225 15.06 -12.92 7.90
CA ARG A 225 14.59 -14.24 7.42
C ARG A 225 14.28 -15.15 8.60
N PHE A 226 13.16 -15.86 8.51
CA PHE A 226 12.62 -16.72 9.57
C PHE A 226 12.50 -18.18 9.06
N LEU A 227 11.51 -18.92 9.57
CA LEU A 227 11.21 -20.29 9.15
C LEU A 227 11.01 -20.34 7.62
N PHE A 228 11.53 -21.40 6.98
CA PHE A 228 11.61 -21.60 5.52
C PHE A 228 12.42 -20.53 4.76
N HIS A 229 13.28 -19.78 5.45
CA HIS A 229 14.01 -18.64 4.89
C HIS A 229 13.09 -17.53 4.34
N TRP A 230 11.85 -17.48 4.81
CA TRP A 230 10.90 -16.45 4.40
C TRP A 230 10.98 -15.22 5.29
N SER A 231 10.77 -14.05 4.72
CA SER A 231 10.62 -12.82 5.51
C SER A 231 9.24 -12.72 6.15
N ALA A 232 9.08 -11.78 7.09
CA ALA A 232 7.78 -11.47 7.66
C ALA A 232 6.75 -11.05 6.59
N ALA A 233 7.19 -10.38 5.51
CA ALA A 233 6.31 -9.99 4.41
C ALA A 233 5.87 -11.19 3.57
N GLN A 234 6.74 -12.18 3.34
CA GLN A 234 6.34 -13.42 2.66
C GLN A 234 5.29 -14.19 3.47
N TRP A 235 5.48 -14.30 4.78
CA TRP A 235 4.50 -14.93 5.66
C TRP A 235 3.15 -14.21 5.66
N SER A 236 3.14 -12.88 5.81
CA SER A 236 1.89 -12.12 5.79
C SER A 236 1.19 -12.20 4.43
N SER A 237 1.94 -12.21 3.33
CA SER A 237 1.39 -12.42 1.99
C SER A 237 0.74 -13.80 1.84
N MET A 238 1.36 -14.88 2.32
CA MET A 238 0.75 -16.22 2.23
C MET A 238 -0.51 -16.36 3.08
N VAL A 239 -0.52 -15.78 4.29
CA VAL A 239 -1.73 -15.73 5.13
C VAL A 239 -2.84 -14.95 4.43
N ALA A 240 -2.52 -13.79 3.83
CA ALA A 240 -3.47 -12.98 3.10
C ALA A 240 -4.05 -13.71 1.87
N VAL A 241 -3.21 -14.41 1.10
CA VAL A 241 -3.66 -15.25 -0.04
C VAL A 241 -4.58 -16.36 0.45
N GLY A 242 -4.22 -17.09 1.51
CA GLY A 242 -5.04 -18.16 2.06
C GLY A 242 -6.42 -17.68 2.49
N ILE A 243 -6.48 -16.58 3.25
CA ILE A 243 -7.74 -15.96 3.67
C ILE A 243 -8.57 -15.51 2.45
N ALA A 244 -7.93 -14.86 1.48
CA ALA A 244 -8.62 -14.35 0.30
C ALA A 244 -9.21 -15.49 -0.56
N LEU A 245 -8.48 -16.58 -0.76
CA LEU A 245 -8.95 -17.76 -1.49
C LEU A 245 -10.11 -18.47 -0.78
N LEU A 246 -10.05 -18.60 0.55
CA LEU A 246 -11.15 -19.15 1.34
C LEU A 246 -12.42 -18.30 1.20
N LEU A 247 -12.30 -16.97 1.28
CA LEU A 247 -13.42 -16.04 1.13
C LEU A 247 -13.96 -16.03 -0.30
N LEU A 248 -13.10 -16.13 -1.32
CA LEU A 248 -13.50 -16.27 -2.71
C LEU A 248 -14.32 -17.54 -2.92
N GLY A 249 -13.80 -18.69 -2.46
CA GLY A 249 -14.49 -19.97 -2.56
C GLY A 249 -15.85 -19.95 -1.87
N TRP A 250 -15.91 -19.42 -0.66
CA TRP A 250 -17.16 -19.26 0.09
C TRP A 250 -18.17 -18.35 -0.64
N ARG A 251 -17.71 -17.23 -1.22
CA ARG A 251 -18.59 -16.33 -1.99
C ARG A 251 -19.11 -16.96 -3.27
N ILE A 252 -18.25 -17.66 -4.01
CA ILE A 252 -18.68 -18.36 -5.24
C ILE A 252 -19.73 -19.42 -4.89
N TRP A 253 -19.49 -20.21 -3.83
CA TRP A 253 -20.43 -21.23 -3.38
C TRP A 253 -21.78 -20.63 -2.99
N LYS A 254 -21.79 -19.59 -2.13
CA LYS A 254 -23.02 -18.93 -1.68
C LYS A 254 -23.82 -18.27 -2.80
N ASN A 255 -23.16 -17.75 -3.84
CA ASN A 255 -23.86 -17.18 -4.98
C ASN A 255 -24.49 -18.23 -5.89
N ARG A 256 -23.85 -19.40 -6.06
CA ARG A 256 -24.44 -20.52 -6.81
C ARG A 256 -25.72 -21.03 -6.15
N GLU A 257 -25.77 -21.10 -4.83
CA GLU A 257 -27.00 -21.50 -4.11
C GLU A 257 -28.16 -20.54 -4.34
N ARG A 258 -27.89 -19.25 -4.53
CA ARG A 258 -28.91 -18.22 -4.82
C ARG A 258 -29.42 -18.25 -6.26
N GLU A 259 -28.67 -18.84 -7.19
CA GLU A 259 -29.09 -19.00 -8.59
C GLU A 259 -29.92 -20.28 -8.80
N VAL A 260 -29.86 -21.22 -7.85
CA VAL A 260 -30.58 -22.51 -7.90
C VAL A 260 -31.94 -22.47 -7.18
N VAL A 261 -32.19 -21.42 -6.38
CA VAL A 261 -33.46 -21.15 -5.66
C VAL A 261 -34.25 -20.07 -6.38
#